data_AF-A0A6P3XU39-F1
#
_entry.id   AF-A0A6P3XU39-F1
#
_cell.length_a   1.000
_cell.length_b   1.000
_cell.length_c   1.000
_cell.angle_alpha   90.00
_cell.angle_beta   90.00
_cell.angle_gamma   90.00
#
_symmetry.space_group_name_H-M   'P 1'
#
loop_
_entity.id
_entity.type
_entity.pdbx_description
1 polymer ?
#
loop_
_entity_poly.entity_id
_entity_poly.type
_entity_poly.pdbx_seq_one_letter_code
_entity_poly.pdbx_strand_id
1 'polypeptide(L)'
;MLFLFDQELKANEAVKKINDIYGEVLRLNQYHRWFKKFKHGNRTLEDVERKGRPQKLDDDILRAMVDSDPRQTIRELSLKIGYPWSTVQNHLHRIGKVYRQEIWVPYELTQMALDQRRISAHLFCLGRKPIHFCNEL
;
A
#
# COMPACT_ATOMS: atom_id res chain seq x y z
N MET A 1 10.66 -30.98 -4.64
CA MET A 1 11.81 -30.95 -3.69
C MET A 1 11.46 -31.54 -2.33
N LEU A 2 10.35 -31.15 -1.68
CA LEU A 2 9.94 -31.71 -0.38
C LEU A 2 9.84 -33.26 -0.39
N PHE A 3 9.22 -33.83 -1.42
CA PHE A 3 9.17 -35.29 -1.59
C PHE A 3 10.55 -35.97 -1.60
N LEU A 4 11.55 -35.39 -2.28
CA LEU A 4 12.91 -35.94 -2.34
C LEU A 4 13.66 -35.76 -1.01
N PHE A 5 13.30 -34.74 -0.24
CA PHE A 5 13.79 -34.55 1.12
C PHE A 5 13.27 -35.64 2.06
N ASP A 6 11.98 -35.99 1.96
CA ASP A 6 11.38 -37.07 2.76
C ASP A 6 11.91 -38.46 2.37
N GLN A 7 12.42 -38.62 1.13
CA GLN A 7 13.16 -39.82 0.70
C GLN A 7 14.62 -39.84 1.15
N GLU A 8 15.07 -38.87 1.95
CA GLU A 8 16.44 -38.72 2.46
C GLU A 8 17.53 -38.75 1.38
N LEU A 9 17.19 -38.35 0.15
CA LEU A 9 18.13 -38.33 -0.96
C LEU A 9 19.20 -37.25 -0.77
N LYS A 10 20.43 -37.58 -1.18
CA LYS A 10 21.52 -36.60 -1.19
C LYS A 10 21.20 -35.47 -2.16
N ALA A 11 21.68 -34.27 -1.86
CA ALA A 11 21.40 -33.08 -2.66
C ALA A 11 21.73 -33.25 -4.16
N ASN A 12 22.89 -33.82 -4.47
CA ASN A 12 23.31 -34.07 -5.84
C ASN A 12 22.36 -35.03 -6.59
N GLU A 13 21.91 -36.09 -5.93
CA GLU A 13 21.00 -37.08 -6.52
C GLU A 13 19.60 -36.48 -6.75
N ALA A 14 19.11 -35.70 -5.79
CA ALA A 14 17.84 -35.02 -5.91
C ALA A 14 17.82 -33.96 -7.02
N VAL A 15 18.90 -33.18 -7.17
CA VAL A 15 19.04 -32.19 -8.25
C VAL A 15 19.11 -32.88 -9.61
N LYS A 16 19.92 -33.94 -9.74
CA LYS A 16 19.97 -34.74 -10.99
C LYS A 16 18.60 -35.29 -11.35
N LYS A 17 17.92 -35.97 -10.42
CA LYS A 17 16.60 -36.54 -10.67
C LYS A 17 15.55 -35.51 -11.09
N ILE A 18 15.58 -34.29 -10.53
CA ILE A 18 14.71 -33.19 -10.98
C ILE A 18 15.10 -32.74 -12.38
N ASN A 19 16.39 -32.53 -12.63
CA ASN A 19 16.86 -32.04 -13.92
C ASN A 19 16.69 -33.06 -15.05
N ASP A 20 16.73 -34.35 -14.73
CA ASP A 20 16.47 -35.43 -15.69
C ASP A 20 14.99 -35.48 -16.12
N ILE A 21 14.06 -35.14 -15.23
CA ILE A 21 12.61 -35.16 -15.50
C ILE A 21 12.15 -33.85 -16.17
N TYR A 22 12.62 -32.70 -15.68
CA TYR A 22 12.11 -31.38 -16.05
C TYR A 22 13.07 -30.55 -16.91
N GLY A 23 14.25 -31.08 -17.24
CA GLY A 23 15.35 -30.33 -17.88
C GLY A 23 16.16 -29.53 -16.85
N GLU A 24 17.17 -28.78 -17.30
CA GLU A 24 18.12 -28.05 -16.45
C GLU A 24 17.50 -26.82 -15.74
N VAL A 25 16.52 -27.07 -14.87
CA VAL A 25 15.71 -26.06 -14.17
C VAL A 25 16.30 -25.75 -12.80
N LEU A 26 16.92 -26.73 -12.14
CA LEU A 26 17.34 -26.64 -10.76
C LEU A 26 18.86 -26.56 -10.61
N ARG A 27 19.34 -25.58 -9.85
CA ARG A 27 20.75 -25.48 -9.43
C ARG A 27 20.94 -26.03 -8.01
N LEU A 28 22.11 -26.56 -7.72
CA LEU A 28 22.47 -27.10 -6.39
C LEU A 28 22.23 -26.09 -5.26
N ASN A 29 22.60 -24.83 -5.46
CA ASN A 29 22.41 -23.76 -4.46
C ASN A 29 20.92 -23.51 -4.15
N GLN A 30 20.03 -23.65 -5.15
CA GLN A 30 18.59 -23.52 -4.95
C GLN A 30 18.06 -24.68 -4.11
N TYR A 31 18.50 -25.91 -4.42
CA TYR A 31 18.17 -27.09 -3.62
C TYR A 31 18.60 -26.93 -2.16
N HIS A 32 19.83 -26.49 -1.90
CA HIS A 32 20.32 -26.27 -0.54
C HIS A 32 19.50 -25.24 0.25
N ARG A 33 19.02 -24.16 -0.40
CA ARG A 33 18.13 -23.19 0.24
C ARG A 33 16.82 -23.84 0.70
N TRP A 34 16.21 -24.65 -0.16
CA TRP A 34 15.00 -25.42 0.18
C TRP A 34 15.26 -26.48 1.25
N PHE A 35 16.35 -27.24 1.12
CA PHE A 35 16.76 -28.26 2.10
C PHE A 35 16.97 -27.66 3.49
N LYS A 36 17.60 -26.47 3.57
CA LYS A 36 17.75 -25.73 4.82
C LYS A 36 16.38 -25.34 5.38
N LYS A 37 15.45 -24.85 4.56
CA LYS A 37 14.08 -24.51 4.98
C LYS A 37 13.35 -25.72 5.57
N PHE A 38 13.40 -26.87 4.89
CA PHE A 38 12.78 -28.11 5.35
C PHE A 38 13.41 -28.67 6.63
N LYS A 39 14.74 -28.59 6.77
CA LYS A 39 15.44 -28.99 8.00
C LYS A 39 15.06 -28.15 9.23
N HIS A 40 14.64 -26.90 9.03
CA HIS A 40 14.12 -26.03 10.09
C HIS A 40 12.63 -26.29 10.38
N GLY A 41 12.03 -27.38 9.85
CA GLY A 41 10.63 -27.73 10.05
C GLY A 41 9.65 -26.92 9.19
N ASN A 42 10.13 -25.96 8.39
CA ASN A 42 9.29 -25.17 7.53
C ASN A 42 9.02 -25.92 6.21
N ARG A 43 7.88 -26.60 6.14
CA ARG A 43 7.43 -27.38 4.98
C ARG A 43 6.57 -26.58 4.00
N THR A 44 6.42 -25.27 4.18
CA THR A 44 5.62 -24.45 3.27
C THR A 44 6.34 -24.26 1.94
N LEU A 45 5.61 -24.48 0.85
CA LEU A 45 6.11 -24.25 -0.52
C LEU A 45 5.80 -22.84 -1.01
N GLU A 46 4.95 -22.11 -0.29
CA GLU A 46 4.61 -20.73 -0.60
C GLU A 46 5.78 -19.80 -0.33
N ASP A 47 5.91 -18.80 -1.20
CA ASP A 47 6.79 -17.66 -0.98
C ASP A 47 6.24 -16.87 0.22
N VAL A 48 7.13 -16.56 1.17
CA VAL A 48 6.81 -15.61 2.23
C VAL A 48 6.53 -14.27 1.57
N GLU A 49 5.56 -13.53 2.12
CA GLU A 49 5.26 -12.17 1.68
C GLU A 49 6.56 -11.38 1.54
N ARG A 50 6.83 -10.94 0.31
CA ARG A 50 8.07 -10.23 0.01
C ARG A 50 7.97 -8.89 0.70
N LYS A 51 8.87 -8.64 1.65
CA LYS A 51 9.09 -7.29 2.16
C LYS A 51 9.51 -6.43 0.96
N GLY A 52 8.57 -5.63 0.47
CA GLY A 52 8.79 -4.71 -0.63
C GLY A 52 9.84 -3.66 -0.26
N ARG A 53 10.06 -2.70 -1.16
CA ARG A 53 10.95 -1.57 -0.86
C ARG A 53 10.40 -0.82 0.37
N PRO A 54 11.22 -0.62 1.43
CA PRO A 54 10.77 0.16 2.59
C PRO A 54 10.43 1.59 2.12
N GLN A 55 9.19 2.01 2.38
CA GLN A 55 8.77 3.39 2.15
C GLN A 55 9.33 4.26 3.28
N LYS A 56 9.97 5.37 2.90
CA LYS A 56 10.64 6.26 3.86
C LYS A 56 9.72 7.34 4.44
N LEU A 57 8.57 7.59 3.84
CA LEU A 57 7.64 8.62 4.28
C LEU A 57 6.66 8.03 5.30
N ASP A 58 6.61 8.66 6.46
CA ASP A 58 5.67 8.34 7.53
C ASP A 58 4.31 8.99 7.25
N ASP A 59 3.26 8.17 7.27
CA ASP A 59 1.89 8.61 7.00
C ASP A 59 1.34 9.51 8.10
N ASP A 60 1.78 9.32 9.34
CA ASP A 60 1.28 10.10 10.47
C ASP A 60 1.76 11.55 10.39
N ILE A 61 3.01 11.75 9.93
CA ILE A 61 3.56 13.08 9.67
C ILE A 61 2.78 13.78 8.56
N LEU A 62 2.51 13.09 7.45
CA LEU A 62 1.76 13.66 6.34
C LEU A 62 0.30 13.97 6.74
N ARG A 63 -0.32 13.12 7.54
CA ARG A 63 -1.67 13.33 8.08
C ARG A 63 -1.72 14.59 8.95
N ALA A 64 -0.77 14.74 9.87
CA ALA A 64 -0.70 15.92 10.74
C ALA A 64 -0.52 17.23 9.95
N MET A 65 0.30 17.23 8.90
CA MET A 65 0.48 18.41 8.03
C MET A 65 -0.81 18.80 7.32
N VAL A 66 -1.53 17.83 6.73
CA VAL A 66 -2.79 18.08 6.02
C VAL A 66 -3.90 18.52 6.99
N ASP A 67 -3.96 17.94 8.18
CA ASP A 67 -4.96 18.30 9.18
C ASP A 67 -4.71 19.70 9.77
N SER A 68 -3.46 20.15 9.84
CA SER A 68 -3.12 21.50 10.28
C SER A 68 -3.52 22.59 9.27
N ASP A 69 -3.41 22.29 7.98
CA ASP A 69 -3.74 23.23 6.91
C ASP A 69 -4.21 22.47 5.65
N PRO A 70 -5.53 22.33 5.47
CA PRO A 70 -6.09 21.54 4.38
C PRO A 70 -6.00 22.22 3.01
N ARG A 71 -5.58 23.50 2.95
CA ARG A 71 -5.46 24.26 1.69
C ARG A 71 -4.11 24.07 0.99
N GLN A 72 -3.17 23.39 1.63
CA GLN A 72 -1.83 23.20 1.07
C GLN A 72 -1.86 22.34 -0.18
N THR A 73 -1.06 22.74 -1.17
CA THR A 73 -0.92 21.96 -2.40
C THR A 73 0.03 20.79 -2.19
N ILE A 74 -0.13 19.71 -2.97
CA ILE A 74 0.80 18.57 -2.94
C ILE A 74 2.23 19.02 -3.29
N ARG A 75 2.38 20.06 -4.14
CA ARG A 75 3.69 20.64 -4.47
C ARG A 75 4.34 21.29 -3.24
N GLU A 76 3.60 22.08 -2.47
CA GLU A 76 4.11 22.65 -1.22
C GLU A 76 4.48 21.57 -0.20
N LEU A 77 3.62 20.55 -0.04
CA LEU A 77 3.91 19.40 0.83
C LEU A 77 5.17 18.66 0.38
N SER A 78 5.36 18.49 -0.93
CA SER A 78 6.55 17.86 -1.49
C SER A 78 7.83 18.64 -1.17
N LEU A 79 7.78 19.97 -1.23
CA LEU A 79 8.90 20.84 -0.88
C LEU A 79 9.22 20.81 0.61
N LYS A 80 8.19 20.79 1.47
CA LYS A 80 8.36 20.76 2.94
C LYS A 80 8.95 19.44 3.43
N ILE A 81 8.49 18.31 2.89
CA ILE A 81 8.90 16.96 3.34
C ILE A 81 10.14 16.48 2.54
N GLY A 82 10.47 17.13 1.41
CA GLY A 82 11.62 16.77 0.57
C GLY A 82 11.43 15.49 -0.23
N TYR A 83 10.19 15.05 -0.43
CA TYR A 83 9.85 13.89 -1.27
C TYR A 83 9.29 14.35 -2.60
N PRO A 84 9.46 13.56 -3.69
CA PRO A 84 8.85 13.90 -4.95
C PRO A 84 7.32 13.91 -4.84
N TRP A 85 6.70 14.80 -5.59
CA TRP A 85 5.25 15.01 -5.62
C TRP A 85 4.45 13.70 -5.76
N SER A 86 4.89 12.77 -6.61
CA SER A 86 4.22 11.49 -6.84
C SER A 86 4.20 10.59 -5.60
N THR A 87 5.26 10.61 -4.80
CA THR A 87 5.29 9.88 -3.52
C THR A 87 4.29 10.48 -2.56
N VAL A 88 4.28 11.81 -2.40
CA VAL A 88 3.31 12.48 -1.51
C VAL A 88 1.87 12.19 -1.94
N GLN A 89 1.57 12.26 -3.23
CA GLN A 89 0.25 11.94 -3.77
C GLN A 89 -0.18 10.49 -3.48
N ASN A 90 0.70 9.51 -3.69
CA ASN A 90 0.41 8.10 -3.38
C ASN A 90 0.12 7.88 -1.89
N HIS A 91 0.88 8.55 -1.02
CA HIS A 91 0.68 8.47 0.42
C HIS A 91 -0.63 9.14 0.87
N LEU A 92 -1.00 10.29 0.28
CA LEU A 92 -2.30 10.93 0.55
C LEU A 92 -3.48 10.02 0.18
N HIS A 93 -3.42 9.36 -0.98
CA HIS A 93 -4.43 8.40 -1.39
C HIS A 93 -4.52 7.20 -0.44
N ARG A 94 -3.37 6.68 0.03
CA ARG A 94 -3.32 5.60 1.02
C ARG A 94 -4.00 5.98 2.34
N ILE A 95 -3.80 7.20 2.80
CA ILE A 95 -4.42 7.73 4.03
C ILE A 95 -5.90 8.08 3.81
N GLY A 96 -6.38 8.10 2.57
CA GLY A 96 -7.76 8.46 2.23
C GLY A 96 -8.02 9.97 2.25
N LYS A 97 -6.96 10.80 2.20
CA LYS A 97 -7.09 12.26 2.05
C LYS A 97 -7.28 12.57 0.57
N VAL A 98 -8.41 13.20 0.26
CA VAL A 98 -8.77 13.63 -1.09
C VAL A 98 -9.06 15.12 -1.05
N TYR A 99 -8.53 15.86 -2.02
CA TYR A 99 -8.87 17.27 -2.17
C TYR A 99 -10.36 17.43 -2.50
N ARG A 100 -11.04 18.30 -1.75
CA ARG A 100 -12.42 18.70 -2.01
C ARG A 100 -12.45 20.21 -2.12
N GLN A 101 -13.08 20.72 -3.18
CA GLN A 101 -13.28 22.15 -3.34
C GLN A 101 -14.13 22.68 -2.18
N GLU A 102 -13.76 23.86 -1.70
CA GLU A 102 -14.57 24.57 -0.72
C GLU A 102 -15.90 24.98 -1.34
N ILE A 103 -16.96 24.92 -0.52
CA ILE A 103 -18.28 25.38 -0.94
C ILE A 103 -18.23 26.92 -0.99
N TRP A 104 -18.62 27.50 -2.11
CA TRP A 104 -18.75 28.95 -2.21
C TRP A 104 -19.88 29.44 -1.30
N VAL A 105 -19.56 30.31 -0.34
CA VAL A 105 -20.53 30.83 0.63
C VAL A 105 -20.74 32.34 0.39
N PRO A 106 -21.91 32.78 -0.10
CA PRO A 106 -22.23 34.20 -0.16
C PRO A 106 -22.31 34.80 1.24
N TYR A 107 -21.74 36.01 1.38
CA TYR A 107 -21.23 36.61 2.62
C TYR A 107 -22.29 37.11 3.60
N GLU A 108 -23.56 37.25 3.21
CA GLU A 108 -24.58 37.82 4.09
C GLU A 108 -25.54 36.73 4.61
N LEU A 109 -25.36 36.33 5.87
CA LEU A 109 -26.15 35.27 6.49
C LEU A 109 -26.77 35.72 7.80
N THR A 110 -28.10 35.84 7.79
CA THR A 110 -28.93 35.97 8.98
C THR A 110 -28.88 34.67 9.80
N GLN A 111 -29.09 34.75 11.12
CA GLN A 111 -29.01 33.61 12.05
C GLN A 111 -29.85 32.39 11.59
N MET A 112 -31.04 32.61 11.05
CA MET A 112 -31.89 31.55 10.49
C MET A 112 -31.24 30.84 9.28
N ALA A 113 -30.50 31.55 8.44
CA ALA A 113 -29.79 30.97 7.31
C ALA A 113 -28.60 30.10 7.76
N LEU A 114 -28.00 30.41 8.91
CA LEU A 114 -26.94 29.58 9.52
C LEU A 114 -27.51 28.26 10.05
N ASP A 115 -28.65 28.29 10.74
CA ASP A 115 -29.26 27.08 11.31
C ASP A 115 -29.81 26.14 10.22
N GLN A 116 -30.44 26.70 9.18
CA GLN A 116 -30.87 25.94 8.00
C GLN A 116 -29.68 25.25 7.31
N ARG A 117 -28.53 25.94 7.27
CA ARG A 117 -27.30 25.41 6.66
C ARG A 117 -26.61 24.34 7.49
N ARG A 118 -26.63 24.46 8.83
CA ARG A 118 -26.14 23.40 9.72
C ARG A 118 -26.92 22.10 9.49
N ILE A 119 -28.25 22.21 9.37
CA ILE A 119 -29.12 21.06 9.08
C ILE A 119 -28.81 20.47 7.70
N SER A 120 -28.66 21.29 6.65
CA SER A 120 -28.32 20.80 5.31
C SER A 120 -26.93 20.16 5.21
N ALA A 121 -25.93 20.73 5.89
CA ALA A 121 -24.59 20.18 5.94
C ALA A 121 -24.58 18.84 6.70
N HIS A 122 -25.34 18.74 7.79
CA HIS A 122 -25.45 17.50 8.57
C HIS A 122 -26.17 16.39 7.79
N LEU A 123 -27.22 16.71 7.01
CA LEU A 123 -27.89 15.75 6.11
C LEU A 123 -26.97 15.30 4.96
N PHE A 124 -26.13 16.18 4.43
CA PHE A 124 -25.17 15.83 3.38
C PHE A 124 -24.04 14.93 3.90
N CYS A 125 -23.53 15.19 5.10
CA CYS A 125 -22.51 14.37 5.77
C CYS A 125 -23.02 12.95 6.11
N LEU A 126 -24.31 12.80 6.41
CA LEU A 126 -24.91 11.51 6.76
C LEU A 126 -25.41 10.70 5.54
N GLY A 127 -25.37 11.27 4.32
CA GLY A 127 -26.22 10.79 3.22
C GLY A 127 -25.59 10.08 2.02
N ARG A 128 -24.25 9.97 1.83
CA ARG A 128 -23.72 9.43 0.55
C ARG A 128 -22.50 8.49 0.64
N LYS A 129 -22.75 7.26 0.17
CA LYS A 129 -21.80 6.23 -0.32
C LYS A 129 -20.95 6.74 -1.49
N PRO A 130 -19.81 6.09 -1.82
CA PRO A 130 -18.72 6.70 -2.59
C PRO A 130 -19.13 6.93 -4.04
N ILE A 131 -18.99 8.18 -4.49
CA ILE A 131 -19.11 8.51 -5.91
C ILE A 131 -17.71 8.38 -6.50
N HIS A 132 -17.58 7.44 -7.45
CA HIS A 132 -16.43 7.27 -8.32
C HIS A 132 -16.36 8.39 -9.38
N PHE A 133 -15.15 8.54 -9.96
CA PHE A 133 -14.73 9.31 -11.14
C PHE A 133 -14.24 10.77 -10.89
N CYS A 134 -13.25 11.31 -11.62
CA CYS A 134 -12.40 10.85 -12.74
C CYS A 134 -11.10 11.69 -12.76
N ASN A 135 -10.01 11.08 -13.23
CA ASN A 135 -8.77 11.58 -13.88
C ASN A 135 -8.31 13.06 -13.84
N GLU A 136 -6.97 13.16 -13.71
CA GLU A 136 -6.05 14.19 -14.22
C GLU A 136 -6.06 15.58 -13.57
N LEU A 137 -5.14 15.79 -12.62
CA LEU A 137 -3.97 16.70 -12.70
C LEU A 137 -3.01 16.51 -11.51
#